data_AF-A0A7R9Z5C6-F1
#
_entry.id   AF-A0A7R9Z5C6-F1
#
_cell.length_a   1.000
_cell.length_b   1.000
_cell.length_c   1.000
_cell.angle_alpha   90.00
_cell.angle_beta   90.00
_cell.angle_gamma   90.00
#
_symmetry.space_group_name_H-M   'P 1'
#
loop_
_entity.id
_entity.type
_entity.pdbx_description
1 polymer ?
#
loop_
_entity_poly.entity_id
_entity_poly.type
_entity_poly.pdbx_seq_one_letter_code
_entity_poly.pdbx_strand_id
1 'polypeptide(L)'
;AGAIKWARALLARTKQTMNRLQSTEEEIIRTTESGQAVEAKFRTFAKSVMAFEKRCFSSWNESINSVAMTHLKQPIFRRNAETNRVEVNFHSDLIQIIRETRYLDR
;
A
#
# COMPACT_ATOMS: atom_id res chain seq x y z
N ALA A 1 -0.21 0.48 -5.98
CA ALA A 1 -0.42 -0.50 -4.88
C ALA A 1 0.85 -1.19 -4.31
N GLY A 2 1.94 -1.39 -5.09
CA GLY A 2 3.09 -2.19 -4.63
C GLY A 2 3.82 -1.70 -3.37
N ALA A 3 3.97 -0.38 -3.21
CA ALA A 3 4.63 0.22 -2.05
C ALA A 3 3.91 -0.06 -0.72
N ILE A 4 2.56 -0.07 -0.73
CA ILE A 4 1.73 -0.39 0.45
C ILE A 4 1.95 -1.85 0.86
N LYS A 5 1.93 -2.78 -0.11
CA LYS A 5 2.18 -4.20 0.14
C LYS A 5 3.59 -4.44 0.69
N TRP A 6 4.59 -3.77 0.12
CA TRP A 6 5.96 -3.83 0.61
C TRP A 6 6.07 -3.33 2.06
N ALA A 7 5.44 -2.20 2.39
CA ALA A 7 5.44 -1.66 3.75
C ALA A 7 4.79 -2.63 4.76
N ARG A 8 3.64 -3.22 4.41
CA ARG A 8 2.97 -4.25 5.22
C ARG A 8 3.86 -5.49 5.43
N ALA A 9 4.47 -6.00 4.36
CA ALA A 9 5.34 -7.17 4.42
C ALA A 9 6.59 -6.91 5.28
N LEU A 10 7.18 -5.72 5.13
CA LEU A 10 8.33 -5.30 5.94
C LEU A 10 7.96 -5.24 7.43
N LEU A 11 6.85 -4.60 7.78
CA LEU A 11 6.38 -4.52 9.16
C LEU A 11 6.06 -5.90 9.74
N ALA A 12 5.39 -6.76 8.97
CA ALA A 12 5.06 -8.13 9.38
C ALA A 12 6.32 -8.95 9.71
N ARG A 13 7.35 -8.87 8.84
CA ARG A 13 8.62 -9.58 9.04
C ARG A 13 9.36 -9.07 10.28
N THR A 14 9.47 -7.76 10.45
CA THR A 14 10.15 -7.18 11.63
C THR A 14 9.38 -7.46 12.92
N LYS A 15 8.04 -7.48 12.87
CA LYS A 15 7.21 -7.88 14.00
C LYS A 15 7.41 -9.34 14.37
N GLN A 16 7.50 -10.24 13.38
CA GLN A 16 7.78 -11.65 13.63
C GLN A 16 9.14 -11.84 14.32
N THR A 17 10.18 -11.13 13.90
CA THR A 17 11.49 -11.19 14.57
C THR A 17 11.43 -10.62 15.98
N MET A 18 10.72 -9.51 16.19
CA MET A 18 10.56 -8.91 17.53
C MET A 18 9.80 -9.83 18.48
N ASN A 19 8.73 -10.48 18.01
CA ASN A 19 7.98 -11.45 18.80
C ASN A 19 8.86 -12.64 19.23
N ARG A 20 9.71 -13.17 18.33
CA ARG A 20 10.65 -14.25 18.67
C ARG A 20 11.67 -13.82 19.72
N LEU A 21 12.20 -12.60 19.59
CA LEU A 21 13.12 -12.03 20.57
C LEU A 21 12.45 -11.89 21.93
N GLN A 22 11.22 -11.38 21.97
CA GLN A 22 10.43 -11.27 23.20
C GLN A 22 10.13 -12.63 23.84
N SER A 23 9.84 -13.66 23.05
CA SER A 23 9.57 -15.00 23.59
C SER A 23 10.82 -15.72 24.11
N THR A 24 12.01 -15.39 23.59
CA THR A 24 13.25 -16.09 23.94
C THR A 24 14.04 -15.36 25.04
N GLU A 25 14.01 -14.02 25.02
CA GLU A 25 14.90 -13.17 25.83
C GLU A 25 14.13 -12.06 26.57
N GLU A 26 12.90 -12.35 27.02
CA GLU A 26 12.03 -11.35 27.67
C GLU A 26 12.73 -10.62 28.84
N GLU A 27 13.45 -11.38 29.66
CA GLU A 27 14.15 -10.86 30.83
C GLU A 27 15.24 -9.86 30.42
N ILE A 28 16.03 -10.17 29.39
CA ILE A 28 17.10 -9.31 28.86
C ILE A 28 16.52 -8.02 28.28
N ILE A 29 15.39 -8.12 27.57
CA ILE A 29 14.71 -6.94 27.01
C ILE A 29 14.26 -5.98 28.11
N ARG A 30 13.71 -6.51 29.22
CA ARG A 30 13.22 -5.68 30.34
C ARG A 30 14.33 -5.11 31.20
N THR A 31 15.37 -5.90 31.49
CA THR A 31 16.38 -5.56 32.49
C THR A 31 17.58 -4.79 31.92
N THR A 32 17.92 -5.01 30.64
CA THR A 32 19.12 -4.42 30.04
C THR A 32 18.77 -3.17 29.23
N GLU A 33 19.58 -2.10 29.38
CA GLU A 33 19.40 -0.87 28.59
C GLU A 33 19.43 -1.12 27.07
N SER A 34 20.29 -2.05 26.63
CA SER A 34 20.37 -2.45 25.21
C SER A 34 19.07 -3.08 24.72
N GLY A 35 18.40 -3.87 25.55
CA GLY A 35 17.12 -4.51 25.24
C GLY A 35 15.99 -3.48 25.09
N GLN A 36 15.91 -2.55 26.05
CA GLN A 36 14.96 -1.44 26.00
C GLN A 36 15.20 -0.53 24.78
N ALA A 37 16.47 -0.28 24.42
CA ALA A 37 16.83 0.50 23.24
C ALA A 37 16.40 -0.17 21.93
N VAL A 38 16.52 -1.50 21.84
CA VAL A 38 16.03 -2.29 20.68
C VAL A 38 14.51 -2.19 20.57
N GLU A 39 13.79 -2.34 21.68
CA GLU A 39 12.32 -2.21 21.69
C GLU A 39 11.87 -0.79 21.28
N ALA A 40 12.52 0.24 21.81
CA ALA A 40 12.24 1.63 21.46
C ALA A 40 12.49 1.90 19.97
N LYS A 41 13.59 1.39 19.40
CA LYS A 41 13.88 1.48 17.96
C LYS A 41 12.83 0.76 17.12
N PHE A 42 12.42 -0.45 17.52
CA PHE A 42 11.35 -1.17 16.83
C PHE A 42 10.03 -0.39 16.84
N ARG A 43 9.65 0.19 17.98
CA ARG A 43 8.43 1.00 18.10
C ARG A 43 8.47 2.23 17.19
N THR A 44 9.60 2.94 17.17
CA THR A 44 9.80 4.11 16.29
C THR A 44 9.73 3.69 14.82
N PHE A 45 10.42 2.63 14.45
CA PHE A 45 10.38 2.07 13.09
C PHE A 45 8.96 1.68 12.67
N ALA A 46 8.22 0.96 13.52
CA ALA A 46 6.85 0.54 13.24
C ALA A 46 5.94 1.75 12.99
N LYS A 47 6.03 2.80 13.82
CA LYS A 47 5.30 4.06 13.61
C LYS A 47 5.64 4.70 12.28
N SER A 48 6.92 4.76 11.90
CA SER A 48 7.34 5.33 10.62
C SER A 48 6.79 4.54 9.42
N VAL A 49 6.80 3.21 9.47
CA VAL A 49 6.25 2.36 8.41
C VAL A 49 4.73 2.53 8.28
N MET A 50 4.00 2.54 9.40
CA MET A 50 2.55 2.77 9.39
C MET A 50 2.20 4.17 8.85
N ALA A 51 2.97 5.20 9.21
CA ALA A 51 2.78 6.55 8.68
C ALA A 51 3.08 6.62 7.17
N PHE A 52 4.09 5.89 6.68
CA PHE A 52 4.36 5.75 5.26
C PHE A 52 3.19 5.07 4.52
N GLU A 53 2.72 3.93 5.03
CA GLU A 53 1.58 3.22 4.46
C GLU A 53 0.35 4.12 4.35
N LYS A 54 0.01 4.82 5.44
CA LYS A 54 -1.13 5.75 5.47
C LYS A 54 -1.00 6.85 4.42
N ARG A 55 0.19 7.45 4.26
CA ARG A 55 0.42 8.48 3.23
C ARG A 55 0.25 7.92 1.82
N CYS A 56 0.81 6.74 1.54
CA CYS A 56 0.63 6.09 0.24
C CYS A 56 -0.84 5.79 -0.05
N PHE A 57 -1.59 5.32 0.95
CA PHE A 57 -3.01 5.02 0.78
C PHE A 57 -3.84 6.29 0.54
N SER A 58 -3.61 7.36 1.30
CA SER A 58 -4.29 8.64 1.11
C SER A 58 -4.03 9.22 -0.29
N SER A 59 -2.77 9.25 -0.72
CA SER A 59 -2.41 9.74 -2.06
C SER A 59 -3.04 8.89 -3.17
N TRP A 60 -3.06 7.57 -3.01
CA TRP A 60 -3.73 6.66 -3.93
C TRP A 60 -5.23 6.93 -4.03
N ASN A 61 -5.91 7.09 -2.87
CA ASN A 61 -7.34 7.35 -2.81
C ASN A 61 -7.72 8.69 -3.47
N GLU A 62 -6.94 9.74 -3.24
CA GLU A 62 -7.13 11.05 -3.89
C GLU A 62 -6.95 10.97 -5.40
N SER A 63 -5.90 10.29 -5.87
CA SER A 63 -5.61 10.13 -7.29
C SER A 63 -6.72 9.36 -8.02
N ILE A 64 -7.25 8.29 -7.40
CA ILE A 64 -8.30 7.47 -8.01
C ILE A 64 -9.57 8.25 -8.26
N ASN A 65 -10.02 9.06 -7.31
CA ASN A 65 -11.29 9.76 -7.46
C ASN A 65 -11.23 10.72 -8.66
N SER A 66 -10.12 11.43 -8.82
CA SER A 66 -9.90 12.34 -9.96
C SER A 66 -9.85 11.59 -11.29
N VAL A 67 -9.06 10.51 -11.37
CA VAL A 67 -8.87 9.72 -12.60
C VAL A 67 -10.17 9.00 -12.98
N ALA A 68 -10.85 8.38 -12.02
CA ALA A 68 -12.13 7.71 -12.25
C ALA A 68 -13.20 8.70 -12.75
N MET A 69 -13.36 9.86 -12.10
CA MET A 69 -14.35 10.86 -12.52
C MET A 69 -14.05 11.46 -13.90
N THR A 70 -12.78 11.52 -14.30
CA THR A 70 -12.40 12.00 -15.63
C THR A 70 -12.74 10.99 -16.71
N HIS A 71 -12.40 9.73 -16.51
CA HIS A 71 -12.57 8.70 -17.55
C HIS A 71 -13.98 8.11 -17.59
N LEU A 72 -14.71 8.02 -16.46
CA LEU A 72 -16.09 7.53 -16.44
C LEU A 72 -17.09 8.49 -17.12
N LYS A 73 -16.75 9.78 -17.23
CA LYS A 73 -17.57 10.76 -17.97
C LYS A 73 -17.36 10.70 -19.48
N GLN A 74 -16.38 9.94 -19.97
CA GLN A 74 -16.14 9.79 -21.39
C GLN A 74 -17.15 8.82 -22.01
N PRO A 75 -17.52 9.01 -23.29
CA PRO A 75 -18.43 8.08 -23.97
C PRO A 75 -17.80 6.69 -24.04
N ILE A 76 -18.60 5.65 -23.75
CA ILE A 76 -18.18 4.24 -23.74
C ILE A 76 -17.82 3.76 -25.15
N PHE A 77 -18.44 4.34 -26.18
CA PHE A 77 -18.12 4.04 -27.57
C PHE A 77 -17.32 5.17 -28.18
N ARG A 78 -16.19 4.84 -28.80
CA ARG A 78 -15.39 5.76 -29.60
C ARG A 78 -15.23 5.18 -30.99
N ARG A 79 -15.28 6.02 -32.01
CA ARG A 79 -14.93 5.62 -33.36
C ARG A 79 -13.44 5.83 -33.57
N ASN A 80 -12.74 4.77 -33.96
CA ASN A 80 -11.34 4.84 -34.30
C ASN A 80 -11.17 5.60 -35.63
N ALA A 81 -10.38 6.67 -35.64
CA ALA A 81 -10.22 7.55 -36.79
C ALA A 81 -9.48 6.86 -37.97
N GLU A 82 -8.68 5.82 -37.69
CA GLU A 82 -7.88 5.12 -38.69
C GLU A 82 -8.62 3.91 -39.27
N THR A 83 -9.28 3.12 -38.42
CA THR A 83 -9.97 1.88 -38.83
C THR A 83 -11.46 2.07 -39.12
N ASN A 84 -12.00 3.24 -38.76
CA ASN A 84 -13.41 3.62 -38.88
C ASN A 84 -14.39 2.70 -38.10
N ARG A 85 -13.87 1.84 -37.21
CA ARG A 85 -14.62 0.90 -36.39
C ARG A 85 -15.06 1.55 -35.07
N VAL A 86 -16.16 1.05 -34.50
CA VAL A 86 -16.60 1.42 -33.16
C VAL A 86 -15.86 0.53 -32.15
N GLU A 87 -15.14 1.16 -31.25
CA GLU A 87 -14.37 0.52 -30.20
C GLU A 87 -14.89 0.98 -28.83
N VAL A 88 -14.66 0.12 -27.83
CA VAL A 88 -15.07 0.35 -26.45
C VAL A 88 -13.98 1.17 -25.75
N ASN A 89 -14.32 2.39 -25.34
CA ASN A 89 -13.46 3.36 -24.68
C ASN A 89 -13.34 3.07 -23.17
N PHE A 90 -12.76 1.92 -22.83
CA PHE A 90 -12.30 1.65 -21.46
C PHE A 90 -10.84 2.08 -21.35
N HIS A 91 -10.62 3.27 -20.78
CA HIS A 91 -9.28 3.81 -20.61
C HIS A 91 -8.41 2.85 -19.79
N SER A 92 -7.15 2.68 -20.18
CA SER A 92 -6.21 1.79 -19.49
C SER A 92 -6.05 2.12 -18.00
N ASP A 93 -6.16 3.40 -17.65
CA ASP A 93 -6.13 3.88 -16.27
C ASP A 93 -7.30 3.33 -15.42
N LEU A 94 -8.51 3.18 -15.99
CA LEU A 94 -9.63 2.56 -15.26
C LEU A 94 -9.35 1.09 -14.96
N ILE A 95 -8.73 0.36 -15.89
CA ILE A 95 -8.33 -1.04 -15.71
C ILE A 95 -7.26 -1.13 -14.61
N GLN A 96 -6.30 -0.20 -14.59
CA GLN A 96 -5.28 -0.13 -13.57
C GLN A 96 -5.90 0.14 -12.19
N ILE A 97 -6.85 1.08 -12.08
CA ILE A 97 -7.57 1.36 -10.84
C ILE A 97 -8.27 0.11 -10.31
N ILE A 98 -9.04 -0.59 -11.17
CA ILE A 98 -9.74 -1.82 -10.77
C ILE A 98 -8.76 -2.87 -10.24
N ARG A 99 -7.60 -3.03 -10.88
CA ARG A 99 -6.55 -3.94 -10.42
C ARG A 99 -5.99 -3.50 -9.07
N GLU A 100 -5.66 -2.22 -8.92
CA GLU A 100 -5.09 -1.68 -7.69
C GLU A 100 -6.05 -1.78 -6.50
N THR A 101 -7.33 -1.54 -6.70
CA THR A 101 -8.37 -1.73 -5.66
C THR A 101 -8.43 -3.18 -5.21
N ARG A 102 -8.45 -4.13 -6.16
CA ARG A 102 -8.40 -5.58 -5.85
C ARG A 102 -7.13 -5.99 -5.09
N TYR A 103 -6.01 -5.30 -5.35
CA TYR A 103 -4.75 -5.56 -4.66
C TYR A 103 -4.71 -5.00 -3.24
N LEU A 104 -5.52 -3.99 -2.91
CA LEU A 104 -5.57 -3.38 -1.58
C LEU A 104 -6.61 -4.02 -0.65
N ASP A 105 -7.64 -4.64 -1.23
CA ASP A 105 -8.67 -5.41 -0.51
C ASP A 105 -8.12 -6.73 0.09
N ARG A 106 -6.98 -7.21 -0.43
CA ARG A 106 -6.23 -8.38 0.08
C ARG A 106 -5.09 -7.98 1.00
#